data_AF-A0A4U1D3H5-F1
#
_entry.id   AF-A0A4U1D3H5-F1
#
_cell.length_a   1.000
_cell.length_b   1.000
_cell.length_c   1.000
_cell.angle_alpha   90.00
_cell.angle_beta   90.00
_cell.angle_gamma   90.00
#
_symmetry.space_group_name_H-M   'P 1'
#
loop_
_entity.id
_entity.type
_entity.pdbx_description
1 polymer ?
#
loop_
_entity_poly.entity_id
_entity_poly.type
_entity_poly.pdbx_seq_one_letter_code
_entity_poly.pdbx_strand_id
1 'polypeptide(L)' 'MKLALLALASGFLVGFIFSLLRLPIPAPPALPGVAGVVGVYLGFKVFEQVSPWIQSILK' A
#
# COMPACT_ATOMS: atom_id res chain seq x y z
N MET A 1 13.50 -5.26 -6.28
CA MET A 1 14.09 -4.05 -5.68
C MET A 1 13.99 -2.82 -6.58
N LYS A 2 14.37 -2.90 -7.86
CA LYS A 2 14.28 -1.76 -8.79
C LYS A 2 12.88 -1.14 -8.90
N LEU A 3 11.83 -1.96 -8.99
CA LEU A 3 10.43 -1.50 -9.05
C LEU A 3 9.97 -0.76 -7.78
N ALA A 4 10.33 -1.26 -6.60
CA ALA A 4 9.93 -0.63 -5.34
C ALA A 4 10.57 0.75 -5.17
N LEU A 5 11.84 0.89 -5.56
CA LEU A 5 12.54 2.17 -5.54
C LEU A 5 11.91 3.17 -6.52
N LEU A 6 11.55 2.71 -7.73
CA LEU A 6 10.86 3.52 -8.72
C LEU A 6 9.46 3.93 -8.25
N ALA A 7 8.70 3.01 -7.64
CA ALA A 7 7.37 3.31 -7.09
C ALA A 7 7.44 4.36 -5.96
N LEU A 8 8.43 4.25 -5.06
CA LEU A 8 8.69 5.25 -4.02
C LEU A 8 9.06 6.61 -4.63
N ALA A 9 9.98 6.62 -5.59
CA ALA A 9 10.39 7.86 -6.25
C ALA A 9 9.23 8.52 -7.02
N SER A 10 8.44 7.74 -7.75
CA SER A 10 7.25 8.24 -8.45
C SER A 10 6.20 8.77 -7.47
N GLY A 11 5.90 8.03 -6.39
CA GLY A 11 4.95 8.48 -5.36
C GLY A 11 5.40 9.77 -4.67
N PHE A 12 6.70 9.88 -4.37
CA PHE A 12 7.30 11.09 -3.82
C PHE A 12 7.16 12.27 -4.79
N LEU A 13 7.53 12.10 -6.07
CA LEU A 13 7.44 13.17 -7.07
C LEU A 13 6.00 13.62 -7.32
N VAL A 14 5.05 12.69 -7.42
CA VAL A 14 3.63 13.02 -7.57
C VAL A 14 3.11 13.79 -6.36
N GLY A 15 3.38 13.30 -5.15
CA GLY A 15 2.99 13.99 -3.92
C GLY A 15 3.60 15.39 -3.80
N PHE A 16 4.88 15.52 -4.17
CA PHE A 16 5.60 16.79 -4.17
C PHE A 16 5.01 17.79 -5.16
N ILE A 17 4.81 17.40 -6.42
CA ILE A 17 4.25 18.27 -7.47
C ILE A 17 2.84 18.72 -7.11
N PHE A 18 1.97 17.81 -6.64
CA PHE A 18 0.60 18.16 -6.28
C PHE A 18 0.54 19.10 -5.08
N SER A 19 1.39 18.87 -4.07
CA SER A 19 1.51 19.77 -2.92
C SER A 19 2.05 21.15 -3.32
N LEU A 20 3.04 21.18 -4.21
CA LEU A 20 3.63 22.42 -4.74
C LEU A 20 2.59 23.26 -5.51
N LEU A 21 1.75 22.60 -6.32
CA LEU A 21 0.68 23.24 -7.09
C LEU A 21 -0.60 23.45 -6.28
N ARG A 22 -0.63 23.07 -4.99
CA ARG A 22 -1.82 23.09 -4.11
C ARG A 22 -3.03 22.36 -4.71
N LEU A 23 -2.77 21.31 -5.48
CA LEU A 23 -3.79 20.44 -6.04
C LEU A 23 -4.21 19.40 -4.99
N PRO A 24 -5.48 18.94 -5.03
CA PRO A 24 -5.91 17.83 -4.20
C PRO A 24 -5.05 16.60 -4.50
N ILE A 25 -4.39 16.05 -3.48
CA ILE A 25 -3.50 14.90 -3.65
C ILE A 25 -4.31 13.63 -3.98
N PRO A 26 -3.83 12.78 -4.90
CA PRO A 26 -4.52 11.54 -5.29
C PRO A 26 -4.39 10.42 -4.25
N ALA A 27 -3.45 10.54 -3.31
CA ALA A 27 -3.20 9.57 -2.24
C ALA A 27 -3.98 9.91 -0.97
N PRO A 28 -4.18 8.95 -0.04
CA PRO A 28 -4.83 9.22 1.25
C PRO A 28 -4.15 10.38 1.98
N PRO A 29 -4.86 11.47 2.29
CA PRO A 29 -4.24 12.70 2.78
C PRO A 29 -3.87 12.66 4.26
N ALA A 30 -4.37 11.67 5.00
CA ALA A 30 -4.17 11.54 6.44
C ALA A 30 -3.40 10.26 6.78
N LEU A 31 -2.57 10.32 7.83
CA LEU A 31 -1.84 9.17 8.35
C LEU A 31 -2.72 7.92 8.60
N PRO A 32 -3.95 8.04 9.13
CA PRO A 32 -4.85 6.89 9.27
C PRO A 32 -5.19 6.21 7.94
N GLY A 33 -5.33 6.98 6.85
CA GLY A 33 -5.60 6.43 5.52
C GLY A 33 -4.42 5.63 4.99
N VAL A 34 -3.19 6.13 5.17
CA VAL A 34 -1.96 5.42 4.80
C VAL A 34 -1.80 4.13 5.63
N ALA A 35 -2.03 4.21 6.95
CA ALA A 35 -2.00 3.06 7.84
C ALA A 35 -3.03 1.99 7.45
N GLY A 36 -4.21 2.40 7.00
CA GLY A 36 -5.23 1.49 6.46
C GLY A 36 -4.75 0.71 5.24
N VAL A 37 -4.13 1.37 4.26
CA VAL A 37 -3.56 0.72 3.06
C VAL A 37 -2.48 -0.29 3.44
N VAL A 38 -1.60 0.05 4.39
CA VAL A 38 -0.58 -0.87 4.90
C VAL A 38 -1.23 -2.07 5.60
N GLY A 39 -2.25 -1.84 6.44
CA GLY A 39 -2.99 -2.89 7.12
C GLY A 39 -3.66 -3.88 6.15
N VAL A 40 -4.26 -3.38 5.07
CA VAL A 40 -4.85 -4.22 4.01
C VAL A 40 -3.80 -5.14 3.37
N TYR A 41 -2.63 -4.59 3.01
CA TYR A 41 -1.55 -5.39 2.41
C TYR A 41 -1.00 -6.45 3.37
N LEU A 42 -0.78 -6.08 4.64
CA LEU A 42 -0.32 -7.02 5.65
C LEU A 42 -1.34 -8.14 5.91
N GLY A 43 -2.63 -7.80 6.00
CA GLY A 43 -3.71 -8.79 6.14
C GLY A 43 -3.75 -9.77 4.97
N PHE A 44 -3.61 -9.27 3.73
CA PHE A 44 -3.48 -10.12 2.54
C PHE A 44 -2.27 -11.07 2.63
N LYS A 45 -1.11 -10.57 3.06
CA LYS A 45 0.11 -11.39 3.18
C LYS A 45 -0.02 -12.47 4.25
N VAL A 46 -0.60 -12.14 5.40
CA VAL A 46 -0.89 -13.11 6.45
C VAL A 46 -1.85 -14.18 5.93
N PHE A 47 -2.91 -13.77 5.20
CA PHE A 47 -3.84 -14.71 4.60
C PHE A 47 -3.16 -15.64 3.58
N GLU A 48 -2.30 -15.14 2.70
CA GLU A 48 -1.51 -15.98 1.78
C GLU A 48 -0.71 -17.07 2.51
N GLN A 49 -0.15 -16.74 3.67
CA GLN A 49 0.66 -17.70 4.45
C GLN A 49 -0.21 -18.75 5.16
N VAL A 50 -1.41 -18.39 5.62
CA VAL A 50 -2.31 -19.27 6.39
C VAL A 50 -3.27 -20.04 5.48
N SER A 51 -3.52 -19.54 4.27
CA SER A 51 -4.40 -20.16 3.26
C SER A 51 -4.12 -21.66 3.01
N PRO A 52 -2.86 -22.14 2.91
CA PRO A 52 -2.58 -23.57 2.72
C PRO A 52 -3.11 -24.45 3.88
N TRP A 53 -3.05 -23.96 5.12
CA TRP A 53 -3.55 -24.68 6.28
C TRP A 53 -5.08 -24.70 6.31
N ILE A 54 -5.72 -23.58 5.97
CA ILE A 54 -7.19 -23.49 5.85
C ILE A 54 -7.70 -24.49 4.80
N GLN A 55 -7.03 -24.57 3.65
CA GLN A 55 -7.37 -25.53 2.59
C GLN A 55 -7.17 -26.99 3.01
N SER A 56 -6.19 -27.27 3.88
CA SER A 56 -5.96 -28.62 4.41
C SER A 56 -7.03 -29.07 5.41
N ILE A 57 -7.70 -28.14 6.10
CA ILE A 57 -8.74 -28.45 7.10
C ILE A 57 -10.12 -28.55 6.44
N LEU A 58 -10.34 -27.82 5.35
CA LEU A 58 -11.60 -27.81 4.60
C LEU A 58 -11.75 -28.99 3.63
N LYS A 59 -10.68 -29.74 3.37
CA LYS A 59 -10.72 -31.03 2.66
C LYS A 59 -10.99 -32.17 3.64
#